data_AF-A0A354FLU2-F1
#
_entry.id   AF-A0A354FLU2-F1
#
_cell.length_a   1.000
_cell.length_b   1.000
_cell.length_c   1.000
_cell.angle_alpha   90.00
_cell.angle_beta   90.00
_cell.angle_gamma   90.00
#
_symmetry.space_group_name_H-M   'P 1'
#
loop_
_entity.id
_entity.type
_entity.pdbx_description
1 polymer ?
#
loop_
_entity_poly.entity_id
_entity_poly.type
_entity_poly.pdbx_seq_one_letter_code
_entity_poly.pdbx_strand_id
1 'polypeptide(L)' 'MNLLLVNTNQARMPDPVPPIGLSYLASAVREAGHDCDVFDLTFRTEYEADLKAQLFNQQPQL' A
#
# COMPACT_ATOMS: atom_id res chain seq x y z
N MET A 1 14.80 0.55 6.06
CA MET A 1 13.59 0.84 6.88
C MET A 1 12.47 -0.03 6.37
N ASN A 2 11.48 -0.35 7.19
CA ASN A 2 10.28 -1.05 6.77
C ASN A 2 9.16 -0.05 6.48
N LEU A 3 8.72 0.02 5.23
CA LEU A 3 7.68 0.96 4.77
C LEU A 3 6.39 0.22 4.41
N LEU A 4 5.24 0.79 4.77
CA LEU A 4 3.93 0.38 4.28
C LEU A 4 3.32 1.46 3.39
N LEU A 5 3.31 1.21 2.09
CA LEU A 5 2.70 2.12 1.11
C LEU A 5 1.22 1.79 0.94
N VAL A 6 0.33 2.76 1.22
CA VAL A 6 -1.12 2.55 1.15
C VAL A 6 -1.71 3.27 -0.06
N ASN A 7 -2.34 2.52 -0.98
CA ASN A 7 -3.19 3.13 -2.00
C ASN A 7 -4.62 3.23 -1.46
N THR A 8 -5.09 4.44 -1.20
CA THR A 8 -6.42 4.69 -0.62
C THR A 8 -7.53 4.84 -1.65
N ASN A 9 -7.20 4.80 -2.95
CA ASN A 9 -8.21 4.93 -4.00
C ASN A 9 -9.22 3.78 -3.88
N GLN A 10 -10.51 4.10 -3.80
CA GLN A 10 -11.62 3.14 -3.82
C GLN A 10 -12.63 3.46 -4.93
N ALA A 11 -12.30 4.39 -5.83
CA ALA A 11 -13.18 4.78 -6.91
C ALA A 11 -13.55 3.58 -7.79
N ARG A 12 -14.83 3.54 -8.19
CA ARG A 12 -15.38 2.50 -9.08
C ARG A 12 -15.77 3.05 -10.45
N MET A 13 -15.93 4.37 -10.57
CA MET A 13 -16.36 5.05 -11.79
C MET A 13 -15.36 6.17 -12.12
N PRO A 14 -14.91 6.32 -13.38
CA PRO A 14 -15.33 5.54 -14.55
C PRO A 14 -14.83 4.09 -14.53
N ASP A 15 -13.62 3.84 -14.04
CA ASP A 15 -13.09 2.51 -13.70
C ASP A 15 -12.05 2.66 -12.58
N PRO A 16 -11.81 1.62 -11.75
CA PRO A 16 -10.69 1.60 -10.82
C PRO A 16 -9.35 1.73 -11.56
N VAL A 17 -8.46 2.58 -11.06
CA VAL A 17 -7.17 2.87 -11.69
C VAL A 17 -6.05 2.27 -10.86
N PRO A 18 -5.09 1.52 -11.47
CA PRO A 18 -3.96 0.97 -10.75
C PRO A 18 -3.08 2.08 -10.15
N PRO A 19 -2.47 1.86 -8.96
CA PRO A 19 -1.68 2.87 -8.27
C PRO A 19 -0.27 3.02 -8.86
N ILE A 20 -0.18 3.52 -10.10
CA ILE A 20 1.07 3.65 -10.84
C ILE A 20 2.09 4.52 -10.08
N GLY A 21 1.67 5.64 -9.49
CA GLY A 21 2.57 6.47 -8.68
C GLY A 21 3.16 5.71 -7.50
N LEU A 22 2.38 4.83 -6.88
CA LEU A 22 2.83 4.01 -5.76
C LEU A 22 3.83 2.93 -6.21
N SER A 23 3.70 2.38 -7.41
CA SER A 23 4.67 1.40 -7.92
C SER A 23 6.04 2.02 -8.19
N TYR A 24 6.09 3.28 -8.67
CA TYR A 24 7.35 4.02 -8.79
C TYR A 24 8.02 4.22 -7.42
N LEU A 25 7.26 4.66 -6.42
CA LEU A 25 7.79 4.81 -5.06
C LEU A 25 8.30 3.48 -4.51
N ALA A 26 7.53 2.41 -4.68
CA ALA A 26 7.89 1.07 -4.22
C ALA A 26 9.16 0.54 -4.89
N SER A 27 9.43 0.89 -6.16
CA SER A 27 10.71 0.55 -6.82
C SER A 27 11.86 1.36 -6.22
N ALA A 28 11.69 2.68 -6.15
CA ALA A 28 12.74 3.59 -5.69
C ALA A 28 13.20 3.30 -4.26
N VAL A 29 12.27 3.02 -3.33
CA VAL A 29 12.63 2.71 -1.94
C VAL A 29 13.32 1.35 -1.80
N ARG A 30 12.93 0.36 -2.62
CA ARG A 30 13.61 -0.95 -2.65
C ARG A 30 15.01 -0.83 -3.21
N GLU A 31 15.20 -0.06 -4.28
CA GLU A 31 16.53 0.25 -4.85
C GLU A 31 17.44 0.96 -3.85
N ALA A 32 16.87 1.81 -2.99
CA ALA A 32 17.58 2.46 -1.88
C ALA A 32 17.85 1.52 -0.67
N GLY A 33 17.47 0.24 -0.75
CA GLY A 33 17.73 -0.76 0.29
C GLY A 33 16.73 -0.75 1.46
N HIS A 34 15.52 -0.23 1.24
CA HIS A 34 14.43 -0.30 2.21
C HIS A 34 13.49 -1.47 1.90
N ASP A 35 12.98 -2.11 2.95
CA ASP A 35 11.86 -3.06 2.84
C ASP A 35 10.57 -2.28 2.60
N CYS A 36 9.72 -2.79 1.72
CA CYS A 36 8.51 -2.10 1.32
C CYS A 36 7.39 -3.08 0.99
N ASP A 37 6.28 -2.94 1.72
CA ASP A 37 4.99 -3.56 1.45
C ASP A 37 4.01 -2.55 0.86
N VAL A 38 3.03 -3.07 0.10
CA VAL A 38 1.95 -2.27 -0.48
C VAL A 38 0.61 -2.79 0.03
N PHE A 39 -0.23 -1.90 0.54
CA PHE A 39 -1.61 -2.18 0.93
C PHE A 39 -2.57 -1.41 0.03
N ASP A 40 -3.20 -2.13 -0.91
CA ASP A 40 -4.09 -1.55 -1.91
C ASP A 40 -5.56 -1.67 -1.49
N LEU A 41 -6.25 -0.53 -1.34
CA LEU A 41 -7.67 -0.46 -1.01
C LEU A 41 -8.56 -0.53 -2.24
N THR A 42 -8.01 -0.48 -3.46
CA THR A 42 -8.78 -0.39 -4.72
C THR A 42 -9.95 -1.34 -4.69
N PHE A 43 -9.79 -2.61 -4.37
CA PHE A 43 -10.89 -3.58 -4.37
C PHE A 43 -11.37 -4.02 -2.97
N ARG A 44 -10.95 -3.34 -1.90
CA ARG A 44 -11.34 -3.68 -0.53
C ARG A 44 -12.57 -2.90 -0.08
N THR A 45 -13.52 -3.60 0.53
CA THR A 45 -14.76 -3.03 1.09
C THR A 45 -14.69 -2.83 2.60
N GLU A 46 -14.09 -3.75 3.34
CA GLU A 46 -13.95 -3.71 4.80
C GLU A 46 -12.48 -3.88 5.20
N TYR A 47 -11.65 -2.87 4.89
CA TYR A 47 -10.19 -3.00 4.97
C TYR A 47 -9.60 -2.78 6.36
N GLU A 48 -10.37 -2.30 7.34
CA GLU A 48 -9.81 -1.87 8.63
C GLU A 48 -9.16 -3.01 9.42
N ALA A 49 -9.80 -4.17 9.49
CA ALA A 49 -9.27 -5.32 10.21
C ALA A 49 -7.97 -5.82 9.55
N ASP A 50 -7.97 -5.89 8.22
CA ASP A 50 -6.79 -6.28 7.43
C ASP A 50 -5.65 -5.27 7.58
N LEU A 51 -5.96 -3.97 7.56
CA LEU A 51 -4.96 -2.93 7.74
C LEU A 51 -4.36 -2.97 9.14
N LYS A 52 -5.19 -3.15 10.18
CA LYS A 52 -4.72 -3.33 11.56
C LYS A 52 -3.83 -4.57 11.69
N ALA A 53 -4.21 -5.69 11.08
CA ALA A 53 -3.40 -6.89 11.06
C ALA A 53 -2.07 -6.68 10.32
N GLN A 54 -2.07 -6.00 9.18
CA GLN A 54 -0.86 -5.67 8.43
C GLN A 54 0.08 -4.79 9.26
N LEU A 55 -0.44 -3.72 9.88
CA LEU A 55 0.33 -2.82 10.73
C LEU A 55 0.93 -3.56 11.93
N PHE A 56 0.17 -4.45 12.58
CA PHE A 56 0.63 -5.21 13.74
C PHE A 56 1.71 -6.24 13.36
N ASN A 57 1.53 -6.96 12.25
CA ASN A 57 2.43 -8.03 11.83
C ASN A 57 3.71 -7.51 11.21
N GLN A 58 3.63 -6.45 10.39
CA GLN A 58 4.80 -5.90 9.70
C GLN A 58 5.55 -4.86 10.54
N GLN A 59 4.87 -4.18 11.47
CA GLN A 59 5.45 -3.09 12.27
C GLN A 59 6.20 -2.07 11.38
N PRO A 60 5.53 -1.48 10.37
CA PRO A 60 6.18 -0.50 9.51
C PRO A 60 6.61 0.71 10.33
N GLN A 61 7.76 1.26 9.95
CA GLN A 61 8.35 2.45 10.56
C GLN A 61 7.83 3.73 9.89
N LEU A 62 7.31 3.60 8.66
CA LEU A 62 6.72 4.65 7.86
C LEU A 62 5.56 4.11 7.02
#